data_AF-A0A7Z0Q3F4-F1
#
_entry.id   AF-A0A7Z0Q3F4-F1
#
_cell.length_a   1.000
_cell.length_b   1.000
_cell.length_c   1.000
_cell.angle_alpha   90.00
_cell.angle_beta   90.00
_cell.angle_gamma   90.00
#
_symmetry.space_group_name_H-M   'P 1'
#
loop_
_entity.id
_entity.type
_entity.pdbx_description
1 polymer ?
#
loop_
_entity_poly.entity_id
_entity_poly.type
_entity_poly.pdbx_seq_one_letter_code
_entity_poly.pdbx_strand_id
1 'polypeptide(L)'
;MFRIIHRDNIPWILDHGLHCKNSPTRDPNFVEIGNADLISKRHNHPVPSPPGGTLSDYVPFYFTPFSPMMYNIKTGWGGIRKRSNDEIVIMVSSLPRLVEQNVPFLFTDRHAYLVAAQFYSKLEHLDQIDELCGKVGDDGMR
;
A
#
# COMPACT_ATOMS: atom_id res chain seq x y z
N MET A 1 3.73 8.93 -1.68
CA MET A 1 3.21 7.57 -1.37
C MET A 1 4.30 6.77 -0.67
N PHE A 2 3.91 5.95 0.31
CA PHE A 2 4.78 5.35 1.31
C PHE A 2 4.54 3.85 1.45
N ARG A 3 5.59 3.05 1.58
CA ARG A 3 5.51 1.62 1.83
C ARG A 3 6.51 1.21 2.92
N ILE A 4 6.00 0.59 3.97
CA ILE A 4 6.85 0.00 5.01
C ILE A 4 7.33 -1.37 4.57
N ILE A 5 8.59 -1.69 4.86
CA ILE A 5 9.20 -2.99 4.59
C ILE A 5 10.26 -3.32 5.63
N HIS A 6 10.56 -4.62 5.81
CA HIS A 6 11.69 -5.04 6.60
C HIS A 6 13.01 -4.66 5.91
N ARG A 7 13.99 -4.16 6.67
CA ARG A 7 15.31 -3.74 6.15
C ARG A 7 16.03 -4.87 5.41
N ASP A 8 15.86 -6.11 5.86
CA ASP A 8 16.56 -7.27 5.27
C ASP A 8 16.08 -7.59 3.84
N ASN A 9 14.93 -7.07 3.43
CA ASN A 9 14.44 -7.22 2.06
C ASN A 9 15.10 -6.21 1.09
N ILE A 10 15.74 -5.16 1.61
CA ILE A 10 16.29 -4.05 0.80
C ILE A 10 17.39 -4.52 -0.16
N PRO A 11 18.42 -5.30 0.25
CA PRO A 11 19.46 -5.74 -0.67
C PRO A 11 18.89 -6.46 -1.90
N TRP A 12 17.97 -7.42 -1.68
CA TRP A 12 17.37 -8.14 -2.78
C TRP A 12 16.52 -7.24 -3.69
N ILE A 13 15.74 -6.32 -3.12
CA ILE A 13 14.92 -5.36 -3.88
C ILE A 13 15.77 -4.41 -4.72
N LEU A 14 16.95 -4.00 -4.22
CA LEU A 14 17.85 -3.14 -4.99
C LEU A 14 18.41 -3.85 -6.22
N ASP A 15 18.64 -5.17 -6.13
CA ASP A 15 19.18 -5.97 -7.23
C ASP A 15 18.12 -6.43 -8.24
N HIS A 16 16.88 -6.70 -7.77
CA HIS A 16 15.85 -7.35 -8.58
C HIS A 16 14.64 -6.45 -8.89
N GLY A 17 14.52 -5.32 -8.19
CA GLY A 17 13.34 -4.47 -8.24
C GLY A 17 12.24 -4.89 -7.26
N LEU A 18 11.12 -4.19 -7.33
CA LEU A 18 10.00 -4.37 -6.41
C LEU A 18 8.89 -5.19 -7.06
N HIS A 19 8.67 -6.39 -6.52
CA HIS A 19 7.72 -7.36 -7.06
C HIS A 19 6.42 -7.43 -6.25
N CYS A 20 5.29 -7.64 -6.94
CA CYS A 20 4.00 -7.92 -6.30
C CYS A 20 3.95 -9.37 -5.79
N LYS A 21 2.95 -9.70 -4.94
CA LYS A 21 2.87 -11.02 -4.28
C LYS A 21 2.69 -12.16 -5.28
N ASN A 22 1.95 -11.91 -6.37
CA ASN A 22 1.72 -12.90 -7.44
C ASN A 22 2.85 -12.94 -8.48
N SER A 23 3.91 -12.14 -8.34
CA SER A 23 5.04 -12.18 -9.27
C SER A 23 5.72 -13.56 -9.24
N PRO A 24 6.13 -14.12 -10.39
CA PRO A 24 6.94 -15.34 -10.41
C PRO A 24 8.32 -15.11 -9.80
N THR A 25 8.82 -13.87 -9.83
CA THR A 25 10.08 -13.48 -9.22
C THR A 25 9.83 -13.08 -7.77
N ARG A 26 10.45 -13.80 -6.84
CA ARG A 26 10.31 -13.57 -5.40
C ARG A 26 11.62 -13.83 -4.67
N ASP A 27 11.87 -13.06 -3.63
CA ASP A 27 12.94 -13.34 -2.68
C ASP A 27 12.55 -14.59 -1.86
N PRO A 28 13.32 -15.70 -1.93
CA PRO A 28 13.06 -16.87 -1.10
C PRO A 28 13.20 -16.59 0.40
N ASN A 29 13.92 -15.51 0.77
CA ASN A 29 14.15 -15.09 2.14
C ASN A 29 13.31 -13.87 2.54
N PHE A 30 12.26 -13.54 1.78
CA PHE A 30 11.44 -12.36 2.03
C PHE A 30 10.88 -12.36 3.47
N VAL A 31 11.22 -11.32 4.23
CA VAL A 31 10.71 -11.13 5.59
C VAL A 31 9.35 -10.44 5.53
N GLU A 32 8.29 -11.22 5.76
CA GLU A 32 6.92 -10.68 5.86
C GLU A 32 6.72 -9.93 7.18
N ILE A 33 6.17 -8.71 7.08
CA ILE A 33 5.81 -7.85 8.23
C ILE A 33 4.31 -7.47 8.25
N GLY A 34 3.56 -7.91 7.23
CA GLY A 34 2.14 -7.62 7.10
C GLY A 34 1.26 -8.63 7.85
N ASN A 35 -0.03 -8.33 7.93
CA ASN A 35 -1.03 -9.25 8.47
C ASN A 35 -1.31 -10.38 7.47
N ALA A 36 -1.06 -11.64 7.87
CA ALA A 36 -1.24 -12.81 7.02
C ALA A 36 -2.68 -12.99 6.51
N ASP A 37 -3.69 -12.70 7.35
CA ASP A 37 -5.10 -12.77 6.94
C ASP A 37 -5.42 -11.71 5.89
N LEU A 38 -4.91 -10.49 6.05
CA LEU A 38 -5.08 -9.44 5.05
C LEU A 38 -4.35 -9.78 3.75
N ILE A 39 -3.15 -10.37 3.83
CA ILE A 39 -2.39 -10.83 2.66
C ILE A 39 -3.20 -11.90 1.90
N SER A 40 -3.74 -12.88 2.60
CA SER A 40 -4.56 -13.95 2.02
C SER A 40 -5.84 -13.40 1.37
N LYS A 41 -6.56 -12.50 2.07
CA LYS A 41 -7.77 -11.87 1.54
C LYS A 41 -7.51 -11.07 0.26
N ARG A 42 -6.38 -10.38 0.16
CA ARG A 42 -5.99 -9.60 -1.02
C ARG A 42 -5.71 -10.48 -2.24
N HIS A 43 -5.25 -11.71 -2.04
CA HIS A 43 -4.97 -12.64 -3.13
C HIS A 43 -6.24 -12.97 -3.95
N ASN A 44 -7.41 -12.98 -3.32
CA ASN A 44 -8.67 -13.31 -3.97
C ASN A 44 -9.56 -12.08 -4.23
N HIS A 45 -9.09 -10.86 -3.96
CA HIS A 45 -9.89 -9.65 -4.10
C HIS A 45 -9.68 -9.03 -5.50
N PRO A 46 -10.69 -9.09 -6.39
CA PRO A 46 -10.54 -8.65 -7.78
C PRO A 46 -10.49 -7.13 -7.89
N VAL A 47 -9.65 -6.64 -8.81
CA VAL A 47 -9.60 -5.23 -9.17
C VAL A 47 -10.45 -5.02 -10.43
N PRO A 48 -11.55 -4.26 -10.34
CA PRO A 48 -12.50 -4.12 -11.46
C PRO A 48 -12.00 -3.21 -12.59
N SER A 49 -10.92 -2.44 -12.34
CA SER A 49 -10.36 -1.48 -13.30
C SER A 49 -9.08 -2.02 -13.94
N PRO A 50 -8.80 -1.72 -15.22
CA PRO A 50 -7.53 -2.07 -15.86
C PRO A 50 -6.32 -1.58 -15.03
N PRO A 51 -5.23 -2.36 -14.94
CA PRO A 51 -4.97 -3.62 -15.67
C PRO A 51 -5.72 -4.85 -15.14
N GLY A 52 -6.54 -4.70 -14.10
CA GLY A 52 -7.37 -5.78 -13.56
C GLY A 52 -6.58 -6.70 -12.63
N GLY A 53 -6.91 -7.99 -12.64
CA GLY A 53 -6.31 -8.97 -11.73
C GLY A 53 -6.87 -8.84 -10.32
N THR A 54 -5.99 -9.01 -9.33
CA THR A 54 -6.29 -9.02 -7.90
C THR A 54 -5.44 -8.01 -7.15
N LEU A 55 -5.81 -7.66 -5.92
CA LEU A 55 -4.98 -6.78 -5.08
C LEU A 55 -3.56 -7.32 -4.79
N SER A 56 -3.29 -8.59 -5.06
CA SER A 56 -1.96 -9.22 -4.96
C SER A 56 -1.11 -9.11 -6.23
N ASP A 57 -1.68 -8.64 -7.34
CA ASP A 57 -0.97 -8.31 -8.58
C ASP A 57 -0.37 -6.90 -8.56
N TYR A 58 -0.63 -6.14 -7.49
CA TYR A 58 -0.13 -4.76 -7.30
C TYR A 58 0.85 -4.70 -6.14
N VAL A 59 1.76 -3.73 -6.18
CA VAL A 59 2.62 -3.38 -5.04
C VAL A 59 1.93 -2.27 -4.23
N PRO A 60 1.44 -2.55 -3.00
CA PRO A 60 0.67 -1.56 -2.26
C PRO A 60 1.55 -0.47 -1.62
N PHE A 61 1.06 0.76 -1.69
CA PHE A 61 1.56 1.95 -0.99
C PHE A 61 0.40 2.69 -0.34
N TYR A 62 0.70 3.42 0.73
CA TYR A 62 -0.20 4.34 1.41
C TYR A 62 0.04 5.79 0.97
N PHE A 63 -0.96 6.66 1.11
CA PHE A 63 -0.79 8.10 0.91
C PHE A 63 -0.20 8.81 2.14
N THR A 64 -0.18 8.15 3.30
CA THR A 64 0.40 8.67 4.54
C THR A 64 1.59 7.81 5.00
N PRO A 65 2.59 8.41 5.70
CA PRO A 65 3.73 7.66 6.21
C PRO A 65 3.38 6.81 7.45
N PHE A 66 2.30 7.16 8.17
CA PHE A 66 1.85 6.46 9.38
C PHE A 66 0.69 5.54 9.04
N SER A 67 0.99 4.35 8.54
CA SER A 67 -0.03 3.37 8.19
C SER A 67 -0.59 2.65 9.42
N PRO A 68 -1.85 2.18 9.38
CA PRO A 68 -2.39 1.27 10.39
C PRO A 68 -1.51 0.04 10.62
N MET A 69 -0.84 -0.46 9.57
CA MET A 69 0.06 -1.59 9.68
C MET A 69 1.32 -1.27 10.50
N MET A 70 1.87 -0.06 10.36
CA MET A 70 2.98 0.40 11.20
C MET A 70 2.59 0.40 12.69
N TYR A 71 1.38 0.88 13.00
CA TYR A 71 0.85 0.85 14.36
C TYR A 71 0.65 -0.58 14.88
N ASN A 72 0.13 -1.47 14.05
CA ASN A 72 -0.07 -2.88 14.41
C ASN A 72 1.24 -3.61 14.67
N ILE A 73 2.29 -3.36 13.87
CA ILE A 73 3.64 -3.88 14.12
C ILE A 73 4.20 -3.36 15.45
N LYS A 74 4.05 -2.07 15.73
CA LYS A 74 4.53 -1.48 16.99
C LYS A 74 3.84 -2.07 18.22
N THR A 75 2.52 -2.24 18.14
CA THR A 75 1.67 -2.66 19.27
C THR A 75 1.50 -4.17 19.40
N GLY A 76 1.75 -4.92 18.33
CA GLY A 76 1.41 -6.35 18.21
C GLY A 76 -0.09 -6.62 18.10
N TRP A 77 -0.89 -5.59 17.80
CA TRP A 77 -2.35 -5.73 17.69
C TRP A 77 -2.73 -6.68 16.55
N GLY A 78 -3.77 -7.49 16.76
CA GLY A 78 -4.25 -8.45 15.76
C GLY A 78 -3.31 -9.64 15.53
N GLY A 79 -2.48 -9.98 16.53
CA GLY A 79 -1.54 -11.12 16.44
C GLY A 79 -0.30 -10.84 15.58
N ILE A 80 -0.06 -9.58 15.21
CA ILE A 80 1.09 -9.19 14.40
C ILE A 80 2.37 -9.28 15.22
N ARG A 81 3.40 -9.89 14.62
CA ARG A 81 4.73 -9.95 15.23
C ARG A 81 5.26 -8.53 15.42
N LYS A 82 5.58 -8.20 16.67
CA LYS A 82 6.26 -6.95 16.99
C LYS A 82 7.63 -6.90 16.34
N ARG A 83 7.98 -5.74 15.80
CA ARG A 83 9.30 -5.42 15.25
C ARG A 83 9.78 -4.10 15.84
N SER A 84 11.08 -3.98 16.03
CA SER A 84 11.68 -2.72 16.43
C SER A 84 11.74 -1.76 15.24
N ASN A 85 11.75 -0.46 15.50
CA ASN A 85 11.75 0.53 14.43
C ASN A 85 13.01 0.45 13.55
N ASP A 86 14.15 0.00 14.09
CA ASP A 86 15.38 -0.18 13.32
C ASP A 86 15.30 -1.34 12.31
N GLU A 87 14.33 -2.24 12.43
CA GLU A 87 14.04 -3.27 11.43
C GLU A 87 13.20 -2.75 10.25
N ILE A 88 12.59 -1.56 10.37
CA ILE A 88 11.61 -1.06 9.41
C ILE A 88 12.17 0.09 8.56
N VAL A 89 12.08 -0.05 7.24
CA VAL A 89 12.40 0.97 6.25
C VAL A 89 11.11 1.48 5.61
N ILE A 90 11.03 2.79 5.38
CA ILE A 90 9.95 3.42 4.62
C ILE A 90 10.45 3.76 3.22
N MET A 91 9.93 3.06 2.21
CA MET A 91 10.13 3.41 0.81
C MET A 91 9.16 4.51 0.40
N VAL A 92 9.64 5.47 -0.39
CA VAL A 92 8.88 6.64 -0.82
C VAL A 92 8.89 6.74 -2.34
N SER A 93 7.73 7.01 -2.92
CA SER A 93 7.59 7.36 -4.34
C SER A 93 6.48 8.40 -4.51
N SER A 94 6.24 8.84 -5.74
CA SER A 94 5.16 9.76 -6.11
C SER A 94 4.48 9.29 -7.40
N LEU A 95 3.18 9.56 -7.53
CA LEU A 95 2.44 9.23 -8.75
C LEU A 95 2.96 9.97 -10.00
N PRO A 96 3.37 11.26 -9.92
CA PRO A 96 4.04 11.92 -11.05
C PRO A 96 5.28 11.18 -11.55
N ARG A 97 6.11 10.67 -10.63
CA ARG A 97 7.29 9.87 -11.00
C ARG A 97 6.91 8.56 -11.71
N LEU A 98 5.81 7.92 -11.30
CA LEU A 98 5.32 6.72 -12.00
C LEU A 98 4.86 7.05 -13.41
N VAL A 99 4.19 8.19 -13.62
CA VAL A 99 3.80 8.68 -14.95
C VAL A 99 5.03 8.91 -15.83
N GLU A 100 6.03 9.63 -15.33
CA GLU A 100 7.30 9.87 -16.06
C GLU A 100 7.99 8.57 -16.49
N GLN A 101 7.89 7.53 -15.66
CA GLN A 101 8.49 6.22 -15.90
C GLN A 101 7.58 5.24 -16.67
N ASN A 102 6.38 5.67 -17.09
CA ASN A 102 5.37 4.82 -17.72
C ASN A 102 4.99 3.58 -16.89
N VAL A 103 5.01 3.70 -15.56
CA VAL A 103 4.61 2.63 -14.64
C VAL A 103 3.10 2.74 -14.40
N PRO A 104 2.30 1.72 -14.76
CA PRO A 104 0.86 1.72 -14.49
C PRO A 104 0.59 1.78 -12.99
N PHE A 105 -0.42 2.56 -12.60
CA PHE A 105 -0.85 2.66 -11.21
C PHE A 105 -2.37 2.71 -11.11
N LEU A 106 -2.84 2.32 -9.93
CA LEU A 106 -4.19 2.60 -9.45
C LEU A 106 -4.10 3.16 -8.05
N PHE A 107 -5.00 4.08 -7.73
CA PHE A 107 -5.28 4.50 -6.36
C PHE A 107 -6.78 4.44 -6.08
N THR A 108 -7.13 4.39 -4.81
CA THR A 108 -8.51 4.31 -4.36
C THR A 108 -8.85 5.47 -3.43
N ASP A 109 -10.11 5.89 -3.44
CA ASP A 109 -10.66 6.93 -2.54
C ASP A 109 -10.66 6.50 -1.07
N ARG A 110 -10.67 5.20 -0.81
CA ARG A 110 -10.69 4.57 0.52
C ARG A 110 -9.91 3.26 0.54
N HIS A 111 -9.99 2.53 1.65
CA HIS A 111 -9.37 1.20 1.76
C HIS A 111 -9.85 0.24 0.64
N ALA A 112 -8.94 -0.16 -0.25
CA ALA A 112 -9.23 -0.89 -1.50
C ALA A 112 -9.96 -2.24 -1.34
N TYR A 113 -10.03 -2.79 -0.12
CA TYR A 113 -10.81 -3.99 0.18
C TYR A 113 -12.32 -3.76 0.19
N LEU A 114 -12.76 -2.52 0.44
CA LEU A 114 -14.18 -2.20 0.50
C LEU A 114 -14.80 -2.32 -0.89
N VAL A 115 -15.96 -2.96 -0.99
CA VAL A 115 -16.70 -3.10 -2.27
C VAL A 115 -17.04 -1.72 -2.87
N ALA A 116 -17.26 -0.72 -2.02
CA ALA A 116 -17.55 0.64 -2.45
C ALA A 116 -16.31 1.43 -2.93
N ALA A 117 -15.09 0.88 -2.81
CA ALA A 117 -13.88 1.58 -3.21
C ALA A 117 -13.89 1.87 -4.72
N GLN A 118 -13.65 3.12 -5.07
CA GLN A 118 -13.50 3.55 -6.45
C GLN A 118 -12.02 3.53 -6.82
N PHE A 119 -11.71 3.08 -8.04
CA PHE A 119 -10.34 2.97 -8.53
C PHE A 119 -10.08 4.03 -9.61
N TYR A 120 -8.94 4.70 -9.50
CA TYR A 120 -8.51 5.77 -10.40
C TYR A 120 -7.10 5.51 -10.91
N SER A 121 -6.85 5.81 -12.19
CA SER A 121 -5.58 5.58 -12.87
C SER A 121 -4.92 6.86 -13.40
N LYS A 122 -5.50 8.04 -13.10
CA LYS A 122 -5.04 9.33 -13.61
C LYS A 122 -4.85 10.34 -12.50
N LEU A 123 -3.83 11.19 -12.64
CA LEU A 123 -3.50 12.24 -11.67
C LEU A 123 -4.61 13.27 -11.47
N GLU A 124 -5.47 13.47 -12.50
CA GLU A 124 -6.59 14.41 -12.44
C GLU A 124 -7.65 14.06 -11.37
N HIS A 125 -7.67 12.80 -10.91
CA HIS A 125 -8.61 12.33 -9.88
C HIS A 125 -8.03 12.34 -8.47
N LEU A 126 -6.88 12.98 -8.24
CA LEU A 126 -6.27 13.02 -6.90
C LEU A 126 -7.11 13.78 -5.87
N ASP A 127 -8.02 14.64 -6.33
CA ASP A 127 -9.04 15.31 -5.52
C ASP A 127 -10.06 14.35 -4.89
N GLN A 128 -10.15 13.10 -5.38
CA GLN A 128 -11.03 12.06 -4.86
C GLN A 128 -10.47 11.34 -3.63
N ILE A 129 -9.22 11.64 -3.24
CA ILE A 129 -8.62 11.08 -2.02
C ILE A 129 -9.07 11.94 -0.84
N ASP A 130 -10.11 11.48 -0.14
CA ASP A 130 -10.64 12.14 1.06
C ASP A 130 -9.56 12.27 2.17
N GLU A 131 -8.58 11.37 2.22
CA GLU A 131 -7.56 11.30 3.27
C GLU A 131 -6.51 12.44 3.25
N LEU A 132 -6.50 13.33 2.23
CA LEU A 132 -5.49 14.40 2.11
C LEU A 132 -5.99 15.80 2.50
N CYS A 133 -7.30 16.00 2.64
CA CYS A 133 -7.85 17.26 3.12
C CYS A 133 -8.76 16.99 4.30
N GLY A 134 -8.29 17.34 5.50
CA GLY A 134 -9.19 17.68 6.58
C GLY A 134 -10.10 18.81 6.11
N LYS A 135 -11.28 18.47 5.58
CA LYS A 135 -12.41 19.38 5.65
C LYS A 135 -12.67 19.55 7.14
N VAL A 136 -12.07 20.59 7.71
CA VAL A 136 -12.60 21.24 8.90
C VAL A 136 -14.00 21.66 8.48
N GLY A 137 -14.97 20.77 8.72
CA GLY A 137 -16.38 21.10 8.66
C GLY A 137 -16.61 22.13 9.75
N ASP A 138 -16.84 23.35 9.30
CA ASP A 138 -17.49 24.40 10.06
C ASP A 138 -18.91 23.93 10.40
N ASP A 139 -19.04 23.01 11.36
CA ASP A 139 -20.32 22.68 11.96
C ASP A 139 -20.64 23.74 13.00
N GLY A 140 -21.19 24.83 12.46
CA GLY A 140 -21.89 25.87 13.18
C GLY A 140 -22.88 25.25 14.17
N MET A 141 -22.69 25.65 15.41
CA MET A 141 -23.57 25.47 16.55
C MET A 141 -25.04 25.75 16.18
N ARG A 142 -25.88 24.72 16.18
CA ARG A 142 -27.31 24.78 16.49
C ARG A 142 -27.72 23.57 17.31
#